data_AF-A0A3M0YB05-F1
#
_entry.id   AF-A0A3M0YB05-F1
#
_cell.length_a   1.000
_cell.length_b   1.000
_cell.length_c   1.000
_cell.angle_alpha   90.00
_cell.angle_beta   90.00
_cell.angle_gamma   90.00
#
_symmetry.space_group_name_H-M   'P 1'
#
loop_
_entity.id
_entity.type
_entity.pdbx_description
1 polymer ?
#
loop_
_entity_poly.entity_id
_entity_poly.type
_entity_poly.pdbx_seq_one_letter_code
_entity_poly.pdbx_strand_id
1 'polypeptide(L)'
;MKNRLLILLVALLVIIQFFQPERSVPAYDPSQDFITLMQPPAEVQEMLRVACYDCHSYQTEWPWYTYVQPVGWWIGHHVEEGREHLNFSEWGNYALDDKVHALKEMTKA
;
A
#
# COMPACT_ATOMS: atom_id res chain seq x y z
N MET A 1 30.98 9.57 -27.60
CA MET A 1 29.50 9.53 -27.63
C MET A 1 28.90 8.80 -26.43
N LYS A 2 29.35 7.58 -26.11
CA LYS A 2 28.94 6.80 -24.92
C LYS A 2 28.94 7.57 -23.58
N ASN A 3 29.99 8.37 -23.31
CA ASN A 3 30.09 9.13 -22.07
C ASN A 3 29.03 10.23 -21.94
N ARG A 4 28.60 10.85 -23.06
CA ARG A 4 27.53 11.86 -23.05
C ARG A 4 26.17 11.23 -22.75
N LEU A 5 25.92 10.04 -23.30
CA LEU A 5 24.70 9.28 -23.03
C LEU A 5 24.60 8.87 -21.55
N LEU A 6 25.71 8.41 -20.96
CA LEU A 6 25.76 8.06 -19.54
C LEU A 6 25.46 9.27 -18.64
N ILE A 7 26.07 10.42 -18.93
CA ILE A 7 25.83 11.67 -18.19
C ILE A 7 24.36 12.09 -18.27
N LEU A 8 23.75 12.02 -19.46
CA LEU A 8 22.34 12.34 -19.64
C LEU A 8 21.42 11.38 -18.86
N LEU A 9 21.71 10.08 -18.87
CA LEU A 9 20.94 9.09 -18.12
C LEU A 9 21.03 9.34 -16.61
N VAL A 10 22.23 9.61 -16.09
CA VAL A 10 22.42 9.92 -14.66
C VAL A 10 21.71 11.21 -14.29
N ALA A 11 21.84 12.26 -15.11
CA ALA A 11 21.13 13.52 -14.88
C ALA A 11 19.61 13.31 -14.83
N LEU A 12 19.05 12.51 -15.75
CA LEU A 12 17.64 12.15 -15.74
C LEU A 12 17.26 11.40 -14.45
N LEU A 13 18.03 10.37 -14.07
CA LEU A 13 17.78 9.60 -12.84
C LEU A 13 17.82 10.47 -11.57
N VAL A 14 18.65 11.51 -11.54
CA VAL A 14 18.69 12.49 -10.45
C VAL A 14 17.49 13.42 -10.50
N ILE A 15 17.10 13.92 -11.68
CA ILE A 15 15.95 14.82 -11.84
C ILE A 15 14.65 14.14 -11.41
N ILE A 16 14.44 12.87 -11.76
CA ILE A 16 13.20 12.16 -11.38
C ILE A 16 13.05 11.98 -9.87
N GLN A 17 14.13 12.02 -9.08
CA GLN A 17 14.03 11.87 -7.62
C GLN A 17 13.27 13.01 -6.94
N PHE A 18 13.19 14.18 -7.57
CA PHE A 18 12.48 15.36 -7.04
C PHE A 18 10.95 15.25 -7.16
N PHE A 19 10.45 14.25 -7.89
CA PHE A 19 9.04 14.01 -8.10
C PHE A 19 8.65 12.75 -7.31
N GLN A 20 8.12 12.91 -6.10
CA GLN A 20 7.81 11.80 -5.20
C GLN A 20 6.29 11.50 -5.22
N PRO A 21 5.87 10.23 -5.06
CA PRO A 21 4.45 9.90 -4.96
C PRO A 21 3.87 10.42 -3.64
N GLU A 22 2.56 10.65 -3.65
CA GLU A 22 1.84 10.92 -2.41
C GLU A 22 1.86 9.66 -1.52
N ARG A 23 2.36 9.82 -0.30
CA ARG A 23 2.50 8.76 0.71
C ARG A 23 1.72 9.09 1.97
N SER A 24 0.84 10.09 1.91
CA SER A 24 0.01 10.47 3.03
C SER A 24 -0.84 9.26 3.43
N VAL A 25 -0.95 9.08 4.73
CA VAL A 25 -1.87 8.13 5.33
C VAL A 25 -3.16 8.91 5.58
N PRO A 26 -4.24 8.67 4.82
CA PRO A 26 -5.49 9.38 5.00
C PRO A 26 -6.01 9.21 6.42
N ALA A 27 -6.63 10.25 6.97
CA ALA A 27 -7.37 10.10 8.22
C ALA A 27 -8.54 9.12 8.00
N TYR A 28 -8.72 8.20 8.93
CA TYR A 28 -9.77 7.19 8.89
C TYR A 28 -10.36 6.97 10.29
N ASP A 29 -11.52 6.31 10.36
CA ASP A 29 -12.16 5.94 11.63
C ASP A 29 -11.67 4.56 12.10
N PRO A 30 -10.90 4.46 13.20
CA PRO A 30 -10.37 3.18 13.69
C PRO A 30 -11.45 2.18 14.12
N SER A 31 -12.70 2.64 14.34
CA SER A 31 -13.83 1.76 14.64
C SER A 31 -14.30 0.96 13.41
N GLN A 32 -13.94 1.40 12.20
CA GLN A 32 -14.23 0.70 10.95
C GLN A 32 -13.13 -0.29 10.55
N ASP A 33 -12.02 -0.38 11.31
CA ASP A 33 -10.91 -1.26 10.98
C ASP A 33 -11.27 -2.75 11.15
N PHE A 34 -10.77 -3.59 10.23
CA PHE A 34 -11.00 -5.03 10.23
C PHE A 34 -10.61 -5.71 11.54
N ILE A 35 -9.42 -5.44 12.08
CA ILE A 35 -8.96 -6.08 13.32
C ILE A 35 -9.82 -5.63 14.50
N THR A 36 -10.20 -4.34 14.53
CA THR A 36 -11.10 -3.79 15.57
C THR A 36 -12.46 -4.49 15.57
N LEU A 37 -13.05 -4.67 14.39
CA LEU A 37 -14.40 -5.23 14.23
C LEU A 37 -14.44 -6.76 14.37
N MET A 38 -13.48 -7.46 13.77
CA MET A 38 -13.48 -8.92 13.68
C MET A 38 -12.78 -9.59 14.86
N GLN A 39 -11.93 -8.86 15.58
CA GLN A 39 -11.17 -9.35 16.74
C GLN A 39 -10.55 -10.74 16.53
N PRO A 40 -9.76 -10.97 15.46
CA PRO A 40 -9.17 -12.28 15.23
C PRO A 40 -8.13 -12.61 16.32
N PRO A 41 -7.71 -13.89 16.45
CA PRO A 41 -6.66 -14.28 17.40
C PRO A 41 -5.40 -13.41 17.25
N ALA A 42 -4.68 -13.19 18.34
CA ALA A 42 -3.54 -12.27 18.38
C ALA A 42 -2.48 -12.59 17.33
N GLU A 43 -2.22 -13.88 17.10
CA GLU A 43 -1.26 -14.36 16.09
C GLU A 43 -1.69 -13.99 14.66
N VAL A 44 -3.00 -14.02 14.38
CA VAL A 44 -3.56 -13.62 13.09
C VAL A 44 -3.52 -12.10 12.92
N GLN A 45 -3.80 -11.35 13.98
CA GLN A 45 -3.67 -9.89 13.94
C GLN A 45 -2.25 -9.46 13.58
N GLU A 46 -1.24 -10.08 14.19
CA GLU A 46 0.16 -9.78 13.90
C GLU A 46 0.53 -10.14 12.46
N MET A 47 0.12 -11.32 12.00
CA MET A 47 0.31 -11.74 10.62
C MET A 47 -0.30 -10.75 9.62
N LEU A 48 -1.54 -10.30 9.85
CA LEU A 48 -2.20 -9.32 8.98
C LEU A 48 -1.44 -7.99 8.95
N ARG A 49 -0.95 -7.50 10.10
CA ARG A 49 -0.20 -6.25 10.14
C ARG A 49 1.07 -6.31 9.29
N VAL A 50 1.85 -7.38 9.46
CA VAL A 50 3.14 -7.54 8.75
C VAL A 50 2.96 -7.89 7.27
N ALA A 51 1.95 -8.68 6.93
CA ALA A 51 1.81 -9.20 5.56
C ALA A 51 0.90 -8.35 4.67
N CYS A 52 -0.07 -7.63 5.25
CA CYS A 52 -1.16 -7.05 4.48
C CYS A 52 -1.39 -5.56 4.72
N TYR A 53 -1.29 -5.08 5.97
CA TYR A 53 -1.71 -3.72 6.32
C TYR A 53 -0.90 -2.64 5.59
N ASP A 54 0.38 -2.86 5.31
CA ASP A 54 1.17 -1.88 4.59
C ASP A 54 0.63 -1.57 3.19
N CYS A 55 0.02 -2.55 2.52
CA CYS A 55 -0.54 -2.35 1.18
C CYS A 55 -2.06 -2.16 1.18
N HIS A 56 -2.77 -2.77 2.11
CA HIS A 56 -4.23 -2.84 2.14
C HIS A 56 -4.83 -2.09 3.34
N SER A 57 -4.19 -1.03 3.84
CA SER A 57 -4.78 -0.19 4.88
C SER A 57 -4.32 1.26 4.78
N TYR A 58 -4.97 2.14 5.54
CA TYR A 58 -4.47 3.48 5.85
C TYR A 58 -3.56 3.45 7.10
N GLN A 59 -2.70 2.44 7.22
CA GLN A 59 -1.67 2.38 8.26
C GLN A 59 -0.31 2.01 7.65
N THR A 60 -0.09 2.38 6.39
CA THR A 60 1.12 2.01 5.65
C THR A 60 2.40 2.56 6.25
N GLU A 61 3.33 1.66 6.58
CA GLU A 61 4.72 2.00 6.85
C GLU A 61 5.54 1.93 5.56
N TRP A 62 5.89 3.09 5.00
CA TRP A 62 6.61 3.15 3.72
C TRP A 62 8.10 2.80 3.90
N PRO A 63 8.59 1.71 3.29
CA PRO A 63 10.00 1.34 3.38
C PRO A 63 10.89 2.32 2.60
N TRP A 64 12.16 2.45 3.01
CA TRP A 64 13.10 3.45 2.49
C TRP A 64 13.28 3.42 0.96
N TYR A 65 13.16 2.27 0.31
CA TYR A 65 13.34 2.14 -1.13
C TYR A 65 12.20 2.81 -1.92
N THR A 66 11.06 3.08 -1.28
CA THR A 66 9.96 3.84 -1.91
C THR A 66 10.33 5.31 -2.12
N TYR A 67 11.41 5.80 -1.48
CA TYR A 67 11.92 7.16 -1.67
C TYR A 67 12.85 7.28 -2.88
N VAL A 68 13.17 6.17 -3.55
CA VAL A 68 14.03 6.13 -4.74
C VAL A 68 13.18 5.90 -5.98
N GLN A 69 13.23 6.84 -6.92
CA GLN A 69 12.47 6.75 -8.17
C GLN A 69 13.23 5.98 -9.26
N PRO A 70 12.53 5.21 -10.12
CA PRO A 70 11.07 5.10 -10.26
C PRO A 70 10.40 4.03 -9.38
N VAL A 71 11.15 3.33 -8.51
CA VAL A 71 10.61 2.25 -7.65
C VAL A 71 9.52 2.78 -6.73
N GLY A 72 9.70 3.98 -6.18
CA GLY A 72 8.70 4.65 -5.35
C GLY A 72 7.34 4.83 -6.03
N TRP A 73 7.33 5.35 -7.26
CA TRP A 73 6.09 5.48 -8.04
C TRP A 73 5.41 4.15 -8.28
N TRP A 74 6.19 3.13 -8.65
CA TRP A 74 5.64 1.82 -8.94
C TRP A 74 4.96 1.21 -7.72
N ILE A 75 5.61 1.26 -6.55
CA ILE A 75 5.06 0.74 -5.30
C ILE A 75 3.89 1.59 -4.82
N GLY A 76 4.00 2.93 -4.90
CA GLY A 76 2.91 3.84 -4.55
C GLY A 76 1.63 3.53 -5.32
N HIS A 77 1.75 3.32 -6.63
CA HIS A 77 0.62 2.94 -7.48
C HIS A 77 0.01 1.58 -7.09
N HIS A 78 0.83 0.57 -6.80
CA HIS A 78 0.32 -0.73 -6.34
C HIS A 78 -0.38 -0.67 -4.99
N VAL A 79 0.08 0.19 -4.06
CA VAL A 79 -0.61 0.38 -2.77
C VAL A 79 -1.95 1.09 -2.98
N GLU A 80 -2.01 2.08 -3.89
CA GLU A 80 -3.26 2.73 -4.28
C GLU A 80 -4.27 1.71 -4.85
N GLU A 81 -3.88 0.94 -5.86
CA GLU A 81 -4.71 -0.12 -6.45
C GLU A 81 -5.07 -1.22 -5.43
N GLY A 82 -4.13 -1.59 -4.57
CA GLY A 82 -4.36 -2.54 -3.48
C GLY A 82 -5.49 -2.08 -2.55
N ARG A 83 -5.47 -0.81 -2.13
CA ARG A 83 -6.51 -0.22 -1.28
C ARG A 83 -7.86 -0.08 -1.98
N GLU A 84 -7.88 0.15 -3.29
CA GLU A 84 -9.12 0.20 -4.07
C GLU A 84 -9.84 -1.14 -4.08
N HIS A 85 -9.09 -2.25 -4.13
CA HIS A 85 -9.66 -3.60 -4.11
C HIS A 85 -9.93 -4.13 -2.70
N LEU A 86 -9.09 -3.75 -1.72
CA LEU A 86 -9.25 -4.14 -0.32
C LEU A 86 -8.53 -3.14 0.59
N ASN A 87 -9.27 -2.58 1.55
CA ASN A 87 -8.76 -1.68 2.57
C ASN A 87 -9.31 -2.07 3.94
N PHE A 88 -8.44 -2.62 4.79
CA PHE A 88 -8.77 -3.04 6.15
C PHE A 88 -9.19 -1.88 7.05
N SER A 89 -8.70 -0.65 6.82
CA SER A 89 -9.11 0.53 7.58
C SER A 89 -10.56 0.94 7.33
N GLU A 90 -11.13 0.50 6.20
CA GLU A 90 -12.49 0.84 5.75
C GLU A 90 -13.44 -0.36 5.82
N TRP A 91 -13.03 -1.47 6.45
CA TRP A 91 -13.77 -2.72 6.44
C TRP A 91 -15.22 -2.58 6.90
N GLY A 92 -15.46 -1.81 7.96
CA GLY A 92 -16.79 -1.56 8.50
C GLY A 92 -17.75 -0.93 7.47
N ASN A 93 -17.21 -0.12 6.55
CA ASN A 93 -17.95 0.59 5.51
C ASN A 93 -18.30 -0.27 4.29
N TYR A 94 -17.75 -1.48 4.17
CA TYR A 94 -18.03 -2.35 3.02
C TYR A 94 -19.45 -2.93 3.09
N ALA A 95 -20.10 -3.04 1.93
CA ALA A 95 -21.35 -3.79 1.81
C ALA A 95 -21.10 -5.29 2.08
N LEU A 96 -22.17 -6.02 2.43
CA LEU A 96 -22.03 -7.44 2.77
C LEU A 96 -21.45 -8.25 1.60
N ASP A 97 -21.89 -7.99 0.38
CA ASP A 97 -21.43 -8.71 -0.81
C ASP A 97 -19.93 -8.46 -1.07
N ASP A 98 -19.46 -7.23 -0.86
CA ASP A 98 -18.05 -6.86 -0.99
C ASP A 98 -17.19 -7.55 0.07
N LYS A 99 -17.67 -7.61 1.33
CA LYS A 99 -17.00 -8.35 2.42
C LYS A 99 -16.85 -9.83 2.07
N VAL A 100 -17.91 -10.46 1.56
CA VAL A 100 -17.90 -11.87 1.16
C VAL A 100 -16.95 -12.09 -0.02
N HIS A 101 -16.94 -11.19 -0.99
CA HIS A 101 -16.03 -11.25 -2.14
C HIS A 101 -14.57 -11.13 -1.69
N ALA A 102 -14.23 -10.12 -0.88
CA ALA A 102 -12.89 -9.91 -0.36
C ALA A 102 -12.35 -11.14 0.39
N LEU A 103 -13.14 -11.71 1.32
CA LEU A 103 -12.73 -12.92 2.05
C LEU A 103 -12.50 -14.10 1.11
N LYS A 104 -13.34 -14.25 0.07
CA LYS A 104 -13.17 -15.31 -0.92
C LYS A 104 -11.87 -15.15 -1.69
N GLU A 105 -11.53 -13.94 -2.12
CA GLU A 105 -10.25 -13.68 -2.81
C GLU A 105 -9.05 -13.93 -1.90
N MET A 106 -9.12 -13.52 -0.62
CA MET A 106 -8.05 -13.79 0.36
C MET A 106 -7.76 -15.29 0.53
N THR A 107 -8.79 -16.15 0.45
CA THR A 107 -8.63 -17.61 0.63
C THR A 107 -8.19 -18.36 -0.63
N LYS A 108 -8.17 -17.70 -1.80
CA LYS A 108 -7.76 -18.31 -3.07
C LYS A 108 -6.26 -18.22 -3.33
N ALA A 109 -5.56 -17.34 -2.60
CA ALA A 109 -4.14 -17.08 -2.73
C ALA A 109 -3.29 -18.20 -2.10
#